data_AF-A0A8J5AWD2-F1
#
_entry.id   AF-A0A8J5AWD2-F1
#
_cell.length_a   1.000
_cell.length_b   1.000
_cell.length_c   1.000
_cell.angle_alpha   90.00
_cell.angle_beta   90.00
_cell.angle_gamma   90.00
#
_symmetry.space_group_name_H-M   'P 1'
#
loop_
_entity.id
_entity.type
_entity.pdbx_description
1 polymer ?
#
loop_
_entity_poly.entity_id
_entity_poly.type
_entity_poly.pdbx_seq_one_letter_code
_entity_poly.pdbx_strand_id
1 'polypeptide(L)'
;MADVDTSGGSEPLDLIGLSLNENVFVKLRGGRELYGLLHAYDIHCSMVLGNVEETVYEYVEGSPQLEARKKKSEMLFVRGRHGGRTRKAVEE
;
A
#
# COMPACT_ATOMS: atom_id res chain seq x y z
N MET A 1 -34.18 -1.27 9.46
CA MET A 1 -33.33 -2.24 8.75
C MET A 1 -32.97 -1.58 7.44
N ALA A 2 -31.72 -1.12 7.30
CA ALA A 2 -31.26 -0.42 6.12
C ALA A 2 -31.02 -1.41 4.99
N ASP A 3 -31.48 -1.01 3.81
CA ASP A 3 -31.43 -1.72 2.54
C ASP A 3 -30.02 -2.18 2.19
N VAL A 4 -29.90 -3.48 1.91
CA VAL A 4 -28.68 -4.11 1.39
C VAL A 4 -28.77 -4.13 -0.13
N ASP A 5 -28.41 -3.01 -0.76
CA ASP A 5 -28.38 -2.89 -2.21
C ASP A 5 -27.25 -3.76 -2.77
N THR A 6 -27.64 -4.93 -3.27
CA THR A 6 -26.76 -6.04 -3.67
C THR A 6 -26.51 -6.06 -5.19
N SER A 7 -26.67 -4.94 -5.91
CA SER A 7 -26.43 -4.94 -7.37
C SER A 7 -25.99 -3.61 -7.96
N GLY A 8 -24.69 -3.29 -7.88
CA GLY A 8 -24.15 -2.17 -8.65
C GLY A 8 -22.78 -1.66 -8.19
N GLY A 9 -21.73 -2.47 -8.36
CA GLY A 9 -20.33 -2.04 -8.24
C GLY A 9 -20.01 -1.35 -6.91
N SER A 10 -19.73 -2.15 -5.87
CA SER A 10 -19.13 -1.66 -4.62
C SER A 10 -18.05 -0.64 -4.94
N GLU A 11 -18.22 0.60 -4.47
CA GLU A 11 -17.24 1.65 -4.72
C GLU A 11 -15.85 1.11 -4.35
N PRO A 12 -14.81 1.35 -5.16
CA PRO A 12 -13.49 0.75 -4.94
C PRO A 12 -12.90 1.07 -3.55
N LEU A 13 -13.43 2.10 -2.88
CA LEU A 13 -13.12 2.47 -1.49
C LEU A 13 -13.75 1.53 -0.46
N ASP A 14 -14.95 1.04 -0.71
CA ASP A 14 -15.71 0.17 0.21
C ASP A 14 -15.07 -1.22 0.30
N LEU A 15 -14.53 -1.71 -0.82
CA LEU A 15 -13.71 -2.93 -0.88
C LEU A 15 -12.44 -2.84 -0.03
N ILE A 16 -11.80 -1.67 0.05
CA ILE A 16 -10.60 -1.46 0.90
C ILE A 16 -11.00 -1.41 2.38
N GLY A 17 -12.18 -0.84 2.68
CA GLY A 17 -12.75 -0.83 4.03
C GLY A 17 -12.95 -2.23 4.61
N LEU A 18 -13.30 -3.20 3.77
CA LEU A 18 -13.44 -4.61 4.18
C LEU A 18 -12.09 -5.27 4.54
N SER A 19 -10.96 -4.76 4.05
CA SER A 19 -9.61 -5.29 4.31
C SER A 19 -8.90 -4.63 5.50
N LEU A 20 -9.61 -3.89 6.35
CA LEU A 20 -9.06 -3.37 7.60
C LEU A 20 -8.64 -4.52 8.53
N ASN A 21 -7.44 -4.41 9.11
CA ASN A 21 -6.77 -5.44 9.91
C ASN A 21 -6.39 -6.72 9.14
N GLU A 22 -6.33 -6.65 7.81
CA GLU A 22 -5.79 -7.73 6.98
C GLU A 22 -4.45 -7.34 6.34
N ASN A 23 -3.70 -8.35 5.89
CA ASN A 23 -2.47 -8.12 5.14
C ASN A 23 -2.79 -7.70 3.71
N VAL A 24 -2.35 -6.50 3.34
CA VAL A 24 -2.54 -5.93 2.01
C VAL A 24 -1.23 -5.86 1.25
N PHE A 25 -1.32 -6.01 -0.08
CA PHE A 25 -0.21 -5.80 -0.99
C PHE A 25 -0.41 -4.50 -1.76
N VAL A 26 0.52 -3.56 -1.60
CA VAL A 26 0.45 -2.23 -2.21
C VAL A 26 1.63 -2.03 -3.16
N LYS A 27 1.32 -1.91 -4.45
CA LYS A 27 2.32 -1.58 -5.48
C LYS A 27 2.42 -0.07 -5.64
N LEU A 28 3.61 0.45 -5.38
CA LEU A 28 3.93 1.86 -5.56
C LEU A 28 4.61 2.10 -6.91
N ARG A 29 4.54 3.34 -7.37
CA ARG A 29 5.25 3.76 -8.57
C ARG A 29 6.77 3.73 -8.32
N GLY A 30 7.52 3.30 -9.33
CA GLY A 30 8.99 3.22 -9.27
C GLY A 30 9.54 1.87 -8.81
N GLY A 31 8.84 0.77 -9.09
CA GLY A 31 9.34 -0.58 -8.78
C GLY A 31 9.42 -0.85 -7.29
N ARG A 32 8.45 -0.36 -6.51
CA ARG A 32 8.41 -0.55 -5.06
C ARG A 32 7.13 -1.27 -4.69
N GLU A 33 7.24 -2.29 -3.88
CA GLU A 33 6.13 -3.11 -3.41
C GLU A 33 6.14 -3.08 -1.88
N LEU A 34 4.98 -2.99 -1.28
CA LEU A 34 4.77 -3.04 0.17
C LEU A 34 3.83 -4.19 0.49
N TYR A 35 4.17 -4.94 1.52
CA TYR A 35 3.31 -5.97 2.07
C TYR A 35 3.19 -5.75 3.57
N GLY A 36 1.99 -5.57 4.10
CA GLY A 36 1.81 -5.30 5.53
C GLY A 36 0.35 -5.25 5.96
N LEU A 37 0.13 -5.13 7.26
CA LEU A 37 -1.18 -5.09 7.89
C LEU A 37 -1.82 -3.71 7.74
N LEU A 38 -3.03 -3.61 7.17
CA LEU A 38 -3.72 -2.33 7.03
C LEU A 38 -4.40 -1.91 8.34
N HIS A 39 -3.88 -0.88 9.01
CA HIS A 39 -4.47 -0.35 10.25
C HIS A 39 -5.52 0.74 9.99
N ALA A 40 -5.27 1.61 9.02
CA ALA A 40 -6.15 2.73 8.71
C ALA A 40 -6.05 3.13 7.24
N TYR A 41 -7.14 3.69 6.71
CA TYR A 41 -7.28 4.13 5.34
C TYR A 41 -8.12 5.42 5.27
N ASP A 42 -7.90 6.27 4.27
CA ASP A 42 -8.70 7.46 3.99
C ASP A 42 -9.14 7.55 2.51
N ILE A 43 -10.04 8.47 2.20
CA ILE A 43 -10.57 8.72 0.84
C ILE A 43 -9.50 9.08 -0.20
N HIS A 44 -8.29 9.45 0.21
CA HIS A 44 -7.19 9.78 -0.69
C HIS A 44 -6.29 8.58 -1.00
N CYS A 45 -6.60 7.41 -0.43
CA CYS A 45 -5.73 6.25 -0.37
C CYS A 45 -4.46 6.46 0.47
N SER A 46 -4.50 7.33 1.47
CA SER A 46 -3.50 7.28 2.53
C SER A 46 -3.73 6.04 3.38
N MET A 47 -2.65 5.35 3.73
CA MET A 47 -2.70 4.09 4.47
C MET A 47 -1.69 4.12 5.60
N VAL A 48 -2.10 3.63 6.77
CA VAL A 48 -1.19 3.26 7.87
C VAL A 48 -1.04 1.75 7.81
N LEU A 49 0.18 1.29 7.56
CA LEU A 49 0.51 -0.13 7.49
C LEU A 49 1.40 -0.52 8.68
N GLY A 50 1.10 -1.64 9.32
CA GLY A 50 1.91 -2.28 10.35
C GLY A 50 2.67 -3.49 9.82
N ASN A 51 3.80 -3.84 10.45
CA ASN A 51 4.63 -4.99 10.11
C ASN A 51 4.93 -5.10 8.61
N VAL A 52 5.47 -4.03 8.04
CA VAL A 52 5.60 -3.86 6.59
C VAL A 52 6.92 -4.44 6.08
N GLU A 53 6.83 -5.30 5.07
CA GLU A 53 7.94 -5.70 4.22
C GLU A 53 7.90 -4.90 2.91
N GLU A 54 8.87 -4.01 2.74
CA GLU A 54 9.12 -3.28 1.51
C GLU A 54 10.07 -4.07 0.60
N THR A 55 9.72 -4.23 -0.67
CA THR A 55 10.60 -4.73 -1.72
C THR A 55 10.84 -3.63 -2.77
N VAL A 56 12.10 -3.22 -2.95
CA VAL A 56 12.51 -2.25 -3.98
C VAL A 56 13.27 -2.99 -5.06
N TYR A 57 12.83 -2.84 -6.31
CA TYR A 57 13.49 -3.40 -7.48
C TYR A 57 14.36 -2.31 -8.13
N GLU A 58 15.68 -2.50 -8.10
CA GLU A 58 16.66 -1.61 -8.73
C GLU A 58 17.41 -2.38 -9.82
N TYR A 59 17.69 -1.69 -10.94
CA TYR A 59 18.59 -2.22 -11.96
C TYR A 59 20.02 -1.96 -11.50
N VAL A 60 20.82 -3.02 -11.40
CA VAL A 60 22.24 -2.89 -11.09
C VAL A 60 22.96 -2.44 -12.35
N GLU A 61 23.61 -1.28 -12.26
CA GLU A 61 24.37 -0.69 -13.36
C GLU A 61 25.50 -1.64 -13.79
N GLY A 62 25.39 -2.22 -15.00
CA GLY A 62 26.34 -3.19 -15.53
C GLY A 62 25.86 -4.65 -15.59
N SER A 63 24.62 -4.95 -15.19
CA SER A 63 24.01 -6.27 -15.41
C SER A 63 22.54 -6.15 -15.83
N PRO A 64 21.99 -7.08 -16.63
CA PRO A 64 20.56 -7.09 -16.98
C PRO A 64 19.67 -7.60 -15.83
N GLN A 65 20.22 -7.82 -14.63
CA GLN A 65 19.49 -8.39 -13.49
C GLN A 65 18.86 -7.31 -12.61
N LEU A 66 17.60 -7.54 -12.26
CA LEU A 66 16.85 -6.77 -11.25
C LEU A 66 17.21 -7.30 -9.87
N GLU A 67 17.83 -6.48 -9.03
CA GLU A 67 18.02 -6.81 -7.62
C GLU A 67 16.83 -6.33 -6.78
N ALA A 68 16.37 -7.21 -5.90
CA ALA A 68 15.29 -6.93 -4.97
C ALA A 68 15.85 -6.66 -3.57
N ARG A 69 15.77 -5.40 -3.12
CA ARG A 69 16.13 -5.01 -1.75
C ARG A 69 14.91 -5.06 -0.85
N LYS A 70 14.98 -5.89 0.19
CA LYS A 70 13.93 -6.02 1.20
C LYS A 70 14.24 -5.17 2.43
N LYS A 71 13.27 -4.40 2.91
CA LYS A 71 13.34 -3.62 4.16
C LYS A 71 12.12 -3.93 5.01
N LYS A 72 12.31 -4.12 6.31
CA LYS A 72 11.22 -4.33 7.27
C LYS A 72 11.06 -3.09 8.14
N SER A 73 9.82 -2.69 8.38
CA SER A 73 9.47 -1.56 9.26
C SER A 73 8.26 -1.94 10.11
N GLU A 74 8.27 -1.56 11.39
CA GLU A 74 7.17 -1.88 12.31
C GLU A 74 5.90 -1.11 11.95
N MET A 75 6.04 0.17 11.59
CA MET A 75 4.93 1.01 11.15
C MET A 75 5.35 1.89 9.97
N LEU A 76 4.44 2.09 9.02
CA LEU A 76 4.70 2.89 7.83
C LEU A 76 3.46 3.66 7.41
N PHE A 77 3.60 4.99 7.28
CA PHE A 77 2.56 5.83 6.73
C PHE A 77 2.79 6.06 5.24
N VAL A 78 1.83 5.65 4.42
CA VAL A 78 1.78 5.87 2.98
C VAL A 78 0.81 7.01 2.69
N ARG A 79 1.30 8.12 2.13
CA ARG A 79 0.41 9.23 1.77
C ARG A 79 -0.21 9.04 0.39
N GLY A 80 -1.54 8.99 0.34
CA GLY A 80 -2.30 9.04 -0.90
C GLY A 80 -2.21 10.43 -1.53
N ARG A 81 -1.74 10.51 -2.79
CA ARG A 81 -1.74 11.77 -3.56
C ARG A 81 -2.28 11.49 -4.96
N HIS A 82 -3.33 12.23 -5.34
CA HIS A 82 -3.68 12.40 -6.75
C HIS A 82 -2.61 13.26 -7.42
N GLY A 83 -1.79 12.64 -8.27
CA GLY A 83 -0.73 13.32 -9.03
C GLY A 83 0.65 13.27 -8.39
N GLY A 84 1.40 12.20 -8.67
CA GLY A 84 2.87 12.17 -8.67
C GLY A 84 3.58 12.26 -7.32
N ARG A 85 4.08 11.11 -6.86
CA ARG A 85 4.90 10.85 -5.65
C ARG A 85 4.09 10.61 -4.38
N THR A 86 3.82 9.34 -4.12
CA THR A 86 3.56 8.78 -2.78
C THR A 86 4.81 9.03 -1.93
N ARG A 87 4.68 9.83 -0.86
CA ARG A 87 5.74 9.95 0.15
C ARG A 87 5.46 8.92 1.25
N LYS A 88 6.51 8.21 1.66
CA LYS A 88 6.49 7.37 2.85
C LYS A 88 7.03 8.22 4.00
N ALA A 89 6.31 8.29 5.11
CA ALA A 89 6.87 8.71 6.37
C ALA A 89 7.15 7.43 7.16
N VAL A 90 8.41 7.25 7.54
CA VAL A 90 8.81 6.23 8.52
C VAL A 90 8.77 6.97 9.84
N GLU A 91 7.89 6.55 10.74
CA GLU A 91 7.93 6.97 12.13
C GLU A 91 8.91 6.00 12.81
N GLU A 92 10.02 6.52 13.31
CA GLU A 92 11.00 5.75 14.11
C GLU A 92 10.56 5.67 15.57
#